data_AF-A0A2P5BQE6-F1
#
_entry.id   AF-A0A2P5BQE6-F1
#
_cell.length_a   1.000
_cell.length_b   1.000
_cell.length_c   1.000
_cell.angle_alpha   90.00
_cell.angle_beta   90.00
_cell.angle_gamma   90.00
#
_symmetry.space_group_name_H-M   'P 1'
#
loop_
_entity.id
_entity.type
_entity.pdbx_description
1 polymer ?
#
loop_
_entity_poly.entity_id
_entity_poly.type
_entity_poly.pdbx_seq_one_letter_code
_entity_poly.pdbx_strand_id
1 'polypeptide(L)' 'MTEAPFRAMDEFDVFMDAVSRKISLETLVDYALNQGSQWIFITPHDISMVKQDERIKKQQMAAPRS' A
#
# COMPACT_ATOMS: atom_id res chain seq x y z
N MET A 1 5.54 4.48 -24.90
CA MET A 1 6.21 4.89 -23.66
C MET A 1 6.21 3.67 -22.74
N THR A 2 7.37 3.14 -22.38
CA THR A 2 7.45 2.01 -21.44
C THR A 2 7.15 2.53 -20.05
N GLU A 3 6.06 2.06 -19.46
CA GLU A 3 5.75 2.33 -18.06
C GLU A 3 6.80 1.74 -17.13
N ALA A 4 7.00 2.37 -15.96
CA ALA A 4 7.96 1.89 -14.98
C ALA A 4 7.56 0.49 -14.45
N PRO A 5 8.49 -0.46 -14.34
CA PRO A 5 8.19 -1.81 -13.85
C PRO A 5 7.84 -1.86 -12.35
N PHE A 6 8.28 -0.84 -11.59
CA PHE A 6 8.00 -0.69 -10.16
C PHE A 6 7.49 0.73 -9.88
N ARG A 7 6.54 0.85 -8.95
CA ARG A 7 6.01 2.11 -8.45
C ARG A 7 5.94 2.06 -6.92
N ALA A 8 6.46 3.10 -6.26
CA ALA A 8 6.43 3.22 -4.81
C ALA A 8 5.68 4.49 -4.40
N MET A 9 4.83 4.38 -3.39
CA MET A 9 4.12 5.51 -2.79
C MET A 9 4.41 5.50 -1.29
N ASP A 10 4.95 6.61 -0.79
CA ASP A 10 5.30 6.81 0.61
C ASP A 10 4.38 7.85 1.23
N GLU A 11 3.97 7.61 2.48
CA GLU A 11 3.08 8.49 3.27
C GLU A 11 1.82 8.98 2.53
N PHE A 12 1.26 8.16 1.64
CA PHE A 12 0.14 8.56 0.76
C PHE A 12 -1.16 8.90 1.52
N ASP A 13 -1.28 8.49 2.78
CA ASP A 13 -2.47 8.59 3.63
C ASP A 13 -2.27 9.46 4.88
N VAL A 14 -1.18 10.24 4.98
CA VAL A 14 -0.81 11.03 6.17
C VAL A 14 -1.89 12.02 6.65
N PHE A 15 -2.74 12.52 5.75
CA PHE A 15 -3.82 13.45 6.07
C PHE A 15 -5.22 12.81 6.09
N MET A 16 -5.31 11.49 5.90
CA MET A 16 -6.58 10.79 5.83
C MET A 16 -7.05 10.37 7.21
N ASP A 17 -8.34 10.54 7.47
CA ASP A 17 -8.98 9.87 8.61
C ASP A 17 -9.04 8.35 8.39
N ALA A 18 -9.47 7.61 9.42
CA ALA A 18 -9.51 6.15 9.36
C ALA A 18 -10.46 5.59 8.28
N VAL A 19 -11.56 6.28 7.99
CA VAL A 19 -12.56 5.86 7.00
C VAL A 19 -12.02 6.10 5.59
N SER A 20 -11.52 7.31 5.33
CA SER A 20 -10.89 7.65 4.05
C SER A 20 -9.68 6.76 3.77
N ARG A 21 -8.82 6.54 4.77
CA ARG A 21 -7.63 5.68 4.63
C ARG A 21 -8.01 4.26 4.21
N LYS A 22 -9.06 3.68 4.80
CA LYS A 22 -9.54 2.35 4.42
C LYS A 22 -9.96 2.30 2.95
N ILE A 23 -10.83 3.22 2.54
CA ILE A 23 -11.36 3.27 1.17
C ILE A 23 -10.22 3.49 0.16
N SER A 24 -9.30 4.40 0.47
CA SER A 24 -8.15 4.71 -0.39
C SER A 24 -7.21 3.52 -0.54
N LEU A 25 -6.85 2.84 0.56
CA LEU A 25 -5.96 1.68 0.52
C LEU A 25 -6.58 0.50 -0.26
N GLU A 26 -7.87 0.20 -0.03
CA GLU A 26 -8.60 -0.81 -0.81
C GLU A 26 -8.58 -0.48 -2.31
N THR A 27 -8.90 0.76 -2.67
CA THR A 27 -8.92 1.23 -4.06
C THR A 27 -7.54 1.12 -4.73
N LEU A 28 -6.48 1.53 -4.03
CA LEU A 28 -5.11 1.49 -4.55
C LEU A 28 -4.60 0.06 -4.73
N VAL A 29 -4.89 -0.83 -3.78
CA VAL A 29 -4.53 -2.25 -3.87
C VAL A 29 -5.28 -2.93 -5.02
N ASP A 30 -6.57 -2.67 -5.16
CA ASP A 30 -7.38 -3.20 -6.27
C ASP A 30 -6.86 -2.72 -7.62
N TYR A 31 -6.53 -1.44 -7.73
CA TYR A 31 -5.90 -0.90 -8.93
C TYR A 31 -4.57 -1.61 -9.22
N ALA A 32 -3.67 -1.72 -8.23
CA ALA A 32 -2.36 -2.32 -8.38
C ALA A 32 -2.42 -3.79 -8.83
N LEU A 33 -3.37 -4.58 -8.33
CA LEU A 33 -3.55 -5.98 -8.74
C LEU A 33 -3.93 -6.13 -10.22
N ASN A 34 -4.68 -5.15 -10.75
CA ASN A 34 -5.07 -5.10 -12.15
C ASN A 34 -3.98 -4.52 -13.06
N GLN A 35 -2.88 -4.01 -12.50
CA GLN A 35 -1.74 -3.54 -13.26
C GLN A 35 -0.72 -4.65 -13.54
N GLY A 36 -0.01 -4.53 -14.67
CA GLY A 36 1.10 -5.41 -15.04
C GLY A 36 2.46 -5.01 -14.42
N SER A 37 2.47 -4.15 -13.41
CA SER A 37 3.67 -3.62 -12.75
C SER A 37 3.61 -3.85 -11.23
N GLN A 38 4.76 -3.83 -10.55
CA GLN A 38 4.81 -3.98 -9.10
C GLN A 38 4.57 -2.66 -8.39
N TRP A 39 3.75 -2.70 -7.35
CA TRP A 39 3.44 -1.55 -6.48
C TRP A 39 3.94 -1.78 -5.07
N ILE A 40 4.49 -0.74 -4.46
CA ILE A 40 4.99 -0.71 -3.09
C ILE A 40 4.32 0.46 -2.37
N PHE A 41 3.55 0.18 -1.33
CA PHE A 41 2.92 1.19 -0.50
C PHE A 41 3.63 1.20 0.86
N ILE A 42 4.08 2.39 1.27
CA ILE A 42 4.73 2.62 2.56
C ILE A 42 3.81 3.57 3.33
N THR A 43 3.45 3.17 4.54
CA THR A 43 2.60 3.96 5.42
C THR A 43 3.00 3.71 6.88
N PRO A 44 2.97 4.74 7.74
CA PRO A 44 3.13 4.57 9.19
C PRO A 44 1.86 3.98 9.85
N HIS A 45 0.75 3.88 9.11
CA HIS A 45 -0.51 3.40 9.63
C HIS A 45 -0.62 1.86 9.63
N ASP A 46 -1.61 1.35 10.35
CA ASP A 46 -1.88 -0.07 10.43
C ASP A 46 -2.33 -0.66 9.08
N ILE A 47 -1.69 -1.75 8.68
CA ILE A 47 -1.93 -2.46 7.41
C ILE A 47 -2.70 -3.78 7.61
N SER A 48 -3.25 -4.04 8.80
CA SER A 48 -3.96 -5.28 9.09
C SER A 48 -5.19 -5.44 8.19
N MET A 49 -5.86 -4.33 7.87
CA MET A 49 -7.07 -4.25 7.05
C MET A 49 -6.85 -4.57 5.56
N VAL A 50 -5.61 -4.62 5.07
CA VAL A 50 -5.34 -4.98 3.67
C VAL A 50 -5.86 -6.39 3.38
N LYS A 51 -6.57 -6.58 2.27
CA LYS A 51 -7.09 -7.91 1.90
C LYS A 51 -5.96 -8.93 1.71
N GLN A 52 -6.25 -10.20 2.01
CA GLN A 52 -5.33 -11.28 1.66
C GLN A 52 -5.49 -11.63 0.17
N ASP A 53 -4.36 -11.79 -0.51
CA ASP A 53 -4.28 -12.19 -1.92
C ASP A 53 -2.88 -12.79 -2.16
N GLU A 54 -2.77 -13.77 -3.05
CA GLU A 54 -1.49 -14.43 -3.36
C GLU A 54 -0.45 -13.46 -3.96
N ARG A 55 -0.91 -12.37 -4.57
CA ARG A 55 -0.08 -11.32 -5.16
C ARG A 55 0.21 -10.16 -4.19
N ILE A 56 -0.26 -10.23 -2.94
CA ILE A 56 -0.03 -9.20 -1.92
C ILE A 56 0.92 -9.73 -0.85
N LYS A 57 2.01 -9.00 -0.61
CA LYS A 57 2.90 -9.21 0.53
C LYS A 57 2.76 -8.07 1.53
N LYS A 58 2.32 -8.38 2.75
CA LYS A 58 2.36 -7.46 3.89
C LYS A 58 3.71 -7.59 4.60
N GLN A 59 4.40 -6.47 4.81
CA GLN A 59 5.66 -6.42 5.57
C GLN A 59 5.53 -5.34 6.63
N GLN A 60 5.71 -5.71 7.89
CA GLN A 60 5.78 -4.77 9.01
C GLN A 60 7.24 -4.64 9.46
N MET A 61 7.69 -3.40 9.64
CA MET A 61 9.01 -3.13 10.20
C MET A 61 8.94 -3.22 11.73
N ALA A 62 10.02 -3.71 12.34
CA ALA A 62 10.16 -3.64 13.78
C ALA A 62 10.21 -2.17 14.23
N ALA A 63 9.72 -1.89 15.44
CA ALA A 63 9.88 -0.57 16.03
C ALA A 63 11.36 -0.16 16.04
N PRO A 64 11.69 1.13 15.83
CA PRO A 64 13.05 1.63 15.93
C PRO A 64 13.65 1.22 17.29
N ARG A 65 14.88 0.71 17.29
CA ARG A 65 15.60 0.45 18.54
C ARG A 65 15.92 1.79 19.20
N SER A 66 15.60 1.92 20.48
CA SER A 66 16.00 3.04 21.32
C SER A 66 17.50 3.07 21.59
#